data_AF-A0A1Q5R2S0-F1
#
_entry.id   AF-A0A1Q5R2S0-F1
#
_cell.length_a   1.000
_cell.length_b   1.000
_cell.length_c   1.000
_cell.angle_alpha   90.00
_cell.angle_beta   90.00
_cell.angle_gamma   90.00
#
_symmetry.space_group_name_H-M   'P 1'
#
loop_
_entity.id
_entity.type
_entity.pdbx_description
1 polymer ?
#
loop_
_entity_poly.entity_id
_entity_poly.type
_entity_poly.pdbx_seq_one_letter_code
_entity_poly.pdbx_strand_id
1 'polypeptide(L)'
;MTEQLSAKDWLDQGLKTLARRGFTALKAEPLAKAMGVSRGSFYWHFADIGAYRAAILDHWREVAAEQVIAELETIPQGGDALAVLLRRTFSARLALERAVRSWAT
;
A
#
# COMPACT_ATOMS: atom_id res chain seq x y z
N MET A 1 -0.84 -27.81 4.79
CA MET A 1 0.36 -27.19 4.19
C MET A 1 0.31 -25.72 4.56
N THR A 2 1.32 -25.20 5.26
CA THR A 2 1.39 -23.75 5.53
C THR A 2 1.67 -23.05 4.21
N GLU A 3 0.65 -22.42 3.62
CA GLU A 3 0.85 -21.54 2.47
C GLU A 3 1.84 -20.44 2.87
N GLN A 4 2.95 -20.40 2.14
CA GLN A 4 3.99 -19.43 2.34
C GLN A 4 3.47 -18.09 1.82
N LEU A 5 3.53 -17.04 2.64
CA LEU A 5 3.08 -15.72 2.23
C LEU A 5 3.84 -15.28 0.97
N SER A 6 3.13 -14.64 0.05
CA SER A 6 3.74 -14.03 -1.12
C SER A 6 4.34 -12.66 -0.76
N ALA A 7 5.22 -12.14 -1.63
CA ALA A 7 5.70 -10.77 -1.50
C ALA A 7 4.53 -9.75 -1.48
N LYS A 8 3.46 -10.02 -2.24
CA LYS A 8 2.26 -9.18 -2.27
C LYS A 8 1.55 -9.13 -0.91
N ASP A 9 1.46 -10.25 -0.18
CA ASP A 9 0.83 -10.27 1.14
C ASP A 9 1.57 -9.37 2.14
N TRP A 10 2.91 -9.36 2.06
CA TRP A 10 3.74 -8.44 2.84
C TRP A 10 3.53 -6.98 2.46
N LEU A 11 3.36 -6.69 1.17
CA LEU A 11 3.12 -5.33 0.69
C LEU A 11 1.73 -4.83 1.12
N ASP A 12 0.69 -5.66 0.99
CA ASP A 12 -0.67 -5.33 1.42
C ASP A 12 -0.75 -5.07 2.93
N GLN A 13 -0.08 -5.89 3.74
CA GLN A 13 -0.01 -5.67 5.19
C GLN A 13 0.82 -4.42 5.54
N GLY A 14 1.85 -4.13 4.75
CA GLY A 14 2.63 -2.91 4.88
C GLY A 14 1.82 -1.65 4.62
N LEU A 15 1.01 -1.62 3.55
CA LEU A 15 0.12 -0.48 3.27
C LEU A 15 -0.90 -0.25 4.41
N LYS A 16 -1.48 -1.32 4.96
CA LYS A 16 -2.36 -1.23 6.14
C LYS A 16 -1.62 -0.65 7.36
N THR A 17 -0.36 -1.04 7.54
CA THR A 17 0.48 -0.57 8.65
C THR A 17 0.88 0.88 8.47
N LEU A 18 1.29 1.27 7.26
CA LEU A 18 1.64 2.63 6.88
C LEU A 18 0.47 3.58 7.12
N ALA A 19 -0.73 3.22 6.66
CA ALA A 19 -1.94 4.03 6.85
C ALA A 19 -2.32 4.23 8.33
N ARG A 20 -2.01 3.27 9.20
CA ARG A 20 -2.41 3.29 10.62
C ARG A 20 -1.35 3.86 11.56
N ARG A 21 -0.07 3.60 11.28
CA ARG A 21 1.04 3.81 12.22
C ARG A 21 2.20 4.61 11.61
N GLY A 22 2.11 4.99 10.34
CA GLY A 22 3.15 5.73 9.65
C GLY A 22 4.37 4.89 9.28
N PHE A 23 5.31 5.53 8.61
CA PHE A 23 6.48 4.90 7.99
C PHE A 23 7.41 4.17 8.98
N THR A 24 7.59 4.73 10.17
CA THR A 24 8.50 4.17 11.19
C THR A 24 8.05 2.79 11.69
N ALA A 25 6.78 2.43 11.47
CA ALA A 25 6.22 1.12 11.81
C ALA A 25 6.51 0.04 10.76
N LEU A 26 7.03 0.39 9.57
CA LEU A 26 7.44 -0.57 8.54
C LEU A 26 8.77 -1.22 8.96
N LYS A 27 8.64 -2.32 9.71
CA LYS A 27 9.73 -3.14 10.26
C LYS A 27 9.39 -4.61 10.10
N ALA A 28 10.36 -5.43 9.69
CA ALA A 28 10.16 -6.85 9.39
C ALA A 28 9.59 -7.64 10.57
N GLU A 29 10.12 -7.43 11.78
CA GLU A 29 9.79 -8.25 12.95
C GLU A 29 8.38 -7.96 13.52
N PRO A 30 7.94 -6.70 13.70
CA PRO A 30 6.54 -6.41 14.03
C PRO A 30 5.53 -6.89 12.98
N LEU A 31 5.88 -6.79 11.69
CA LEU A 31 5.01 -7.27 10.61
C LEU A 31 4.89 -8.80 10.61
N ALA A 32 6.02 -9.51 10.73
CA ALA A 32 6.04 -10.96 10.84
C ALA A 32 5.17 -11.46 12.01
N LYS A 33 5.30 -10.80 13.17
CA LYS A 33 4.46 -11.07 14.35
C LYS A 33 2.97 -10.82 14.07
N ALA A 34 2.63 -9.71 13.40
CA ALA A 34 1.25 -9.39 13.05
C ALA A 34 0.64 -10.36 12.03
N MET A 35 1.47 -10.98 11.18
CA MET A 35 1.06 -11.94 10.16
C MET A 35 1.17 -13.41 10.60
N GLY A 36 1.67 -13.67 11.82
CA GLY A 36 1.81 -15.03 12.34
C GLY A 36 2.91 -15.86 11.67
N VAL A 37 3.92 -15.22 11.07
CA VAL A 37 5.02 -15.88 10.35
C VAL A 37 6.38 -15.56 10.95
N SER A 38 7.41 -16.32 10.54
CA SER A 38 8.77 -16.06 10.97
C SER A 38 9.35 -14.81 10.30
N ARG A 39 10.27 -14.14 10.99
CA ARG A 39 11.08 -13.06 10.40
C ARG A 39 11.90 -13.56 9.20
N GLY A 40 12.30 -14.84 9.19
CA GLY A 40 13.00 -15.46 8.07
C GLY A 40 12.17 -15.44 6.78
N SER A 41 10.85 -15.63 6.87
CA SER A 41 9.94 -15.57 5.70
C SER A 41 9.97 -14.21 5.00
N PHE A 42 10.24 -13.11 5.72
CA PHE A 42 10.35 -11.78 5.13
C PHE A 42 11.57 -11.69 4.19
N TYR A 43 12.71 -12.21 4.64
CA TYR A 43 13.98 -12.07 3.92
C TYR A 43 14.07 -12.96 2.67
N TRP A 44 13.14 -13.91 2.50
CA TRP A 44 12.96 -14.61 1.22
C TRP A 44 12.41 -13.70 0.11
N HIS A 45 11.73 -12.61 0.47
CA HIS A 45 11.12 -11.69 -0.50
C HIS A 45 11.86 -10.35 -0.60
N PHE A 46 12.46 -9.87 0.49
CA PHE A 46 13.12 -8.57 0.54
C PHE A 46 14.51 -8.69 1.16
N ALA A 47 15.52 -8.18 0.46
CA ALA A 47 16.92 -8.23 0.92
C ALA A 47 17.10 -7.52 2.28
N ASP A 48 16.43 -6.39 2.46
CA ASP A 48 16.44 -5.63 3.70
C ASP A 48 15.17 -4.77 3.85
N ILE A 49 15.12 -3.98 4.93
CA ILE A 49 13.97 -3.12 5.19
C ILE A 49 13.86 -1.93 4.22
N GLY A 50 14.98 -1.47 3.66
CA GLY A 50 15.01 -0.42 2.65
C GLY A 50 14.39 -0.91 1.33
N ALA A 51 14.78 -2.11 0.87
CA ALA A 51 14.20 -2.76 -0.31
C ALA A 51 12.69 -2.95 -0.16
N TYR A 52 12.24 -3.40 1.01
CA TYR A 52 10.80 -3.52 1.30
C TYR A 52 10.07 -2.18 1.27
N ARG A 53 10.68 -1.14 1.85
CA ARG A 53 10.09 0.22 1.85
C ARG A 53 9.98 0.77 0.42
N ALA A 54 11.00 0.59 -0.41
CA ALA A 54 10.91 0.95 -1.82
C ALA A 54 9.75 0.21 -2.51
N ALA A 55 9.66 -1.11 -2.33
CA ALA A 55 8.58 -1.91 -2.89
C ALA A 55 7.18 -1.50 -2.38
N ILE A 56 7.07 -1.02 -1.13
CA ILE A 56 5.81 -0.46 -0.59
C ILE A 56 5.39 0.79 -1.34
N LEU A 57 6.32 1.68 -1.71
CA LEU A 57 6.00 2.89 -2.46
C LEU A 57 5.55 2.56 -3.88
N ASP A 58 6.21 1.59 -4.53
CA ASP A 58 5.80 1.13 -5.86
C ASP A 58 4.40 0.48 -5.82
N HIS A 59 4.17 -0.41 -4.84
CA HIS A 59 2.86 -1.03 -4.64
C HIS A 59 1.76 -0.02 -4.31
N TRP A 60 2.06 1.01 -3.50
CA TRP A 60 1.11 2.10 -3.25
C TRP A 60 0.74 2.83 -4.54
N ARG A 61 1.72 3.13 -5.42
CA ARG A 61 1.46 3.81 -6.69
C ARG A 61 0.58 2.96 -7.60
N GLU A 62 0.85 1.67 -7.70
CA GLU A 62 0.05 0.73 -8.49
C GLU A 62 -1.40 0.68 -7.98
N VAL A 63 -1.59 0.40 -6.68
CA VAL A 63 -2.93 0.34 -6.08
C VAL A 63 -3.67 1.68 -6.18
N ALA A 64 -2.96 2.80 -6.03
CA ALA A 64 -3.55 4.12 -6.16
C ALA A 64 -3.99 4.40 -7.60
N ALA A 65 -3.19 4.00 -8.60
CA ALA A 65 -3.49 4.18 -10.02
C ALA A 65 -4.61 3.24 -10.49
N GLU A 66 -4.54 1.95 -10.17
CA GLU A 66 -5.57 0.96 -10.54
C GLU A 66 -6.95 1.36 -10.02
N GLN A 67 -7.04 1.85 -8.78
CA GLN A 67 -8.32 2.31 -8.23
C GLN A 67 -8.88 3.52 -8.99
N VAL A 68 -8.04 4.46 -9.41
CA VAL A 68 -8.48 5.61 -10.21
C VAL A 68 -8.99 5.14 -11.56
N ILE A 69 -8.23 4.27 -12.23
CA ILE A 69 -8.57 3.77 -13.56
C ILE A 69 -9.88 2.97 -13.52
N ALA A 70 -9.99 2.01 -12.60
CA ALA A 70 -11.19 1.18 -12.47
C ALA A 70 -12.44 2.02 -12.18
N GLU A 71 -12.35 3.04 -11.33
CA GLU A 71 -13.48 3.95 -11.08
C GLU A 71 -13.86 4.73 -12.33
N LEU A 72 -12.89 5.25 -13.08
CA LEU A 72 -13.14 5.98 -14.32
C LEU A 72 -13.79 5.10 -15.40
N GLU A 73 -13.40 3.83 -15.50
CA GLU A 73 -13.99 2.88 -16.44
C GLU A 73 -15.47 2.56 -16.14
N THR A 74 -15.93 2.79 -14.90
CA THR A 74 -17.37 2.65 -14.57
C THR A 74 -18.22 3.84 -15.04
N ILE A 75 -17.60 4.93 -15.48
CA ILE A 75 -18.33 6.14 -15.89
C ILE A 75 -18.91 5.93 -17.30
N PRO A 76 -20.23 6.07 -17.48
CA PRO A 76 -20.84 5.99 -18.81
C PRO A 76 -20.28 7.05 -19.76
N GLN A 77 -20.33 6.78 -21.07
CA GLN A 77 -19.94 7.75 -22.09
C GLN A 77 -20.74 9.05 -21.93
N GLY A 78 -20.03 10.18 -21.79
CA GLY A 78 -20.61 11.50 -21.50
C GLY A 78 -20.74 11.86 -20.01
N GLY A 79 -20.31 10.99 -19.10
CA GLY A 79 -20.23 11.31 -17.67
C GLY A 79 -19.07 12.24 -17.31
N ASP A 80 -19.21 12.96 -16.20
CA ASP A 80 -18.22 13.94 -15.72
C ASP A 80 -17.07 13.26 -14.95
N ALA A 81 -16.13 12.69 -15.71
CA ALA A 81 -14.91 12.06 -15.19
C ALA A 81 -14.06 13.03 -14.36
N LEU A 82 -14.07 14.33 -14.70
CA LEU A 82 -13.30 15.35 -13.98
C LEU A 82 -13.88 15.59 -12.58
N ALA A 83 -15.21 15.68 -12.45
CA ALA A 83 -15.86 15.80 -11.15
C ALA A 83 -15.59 14.58 -10.24
N VAL A 84 -15.56 13.37 -10.80
CA VAL A 84 -15.20 12.15 -10.05
C VAL A 84 -13.75 12.20 -9.55
N LEU A 85 -12.80 12.58 -10.41
CA LEU A 85 -11.39 12.75 -10.05
C LEU A 85 -11.16 13.82 -8.98
N LEU A 86 -11.80 14.99 -9.13
CA LEU A 86 -11.72 16.07 -8.16
C LEU A 86 -12.31 15.60 -6.82
N ARG A 87 -13.50 15.00 -6.84
CA ARG A 87 -14.11 14.46 -5.63
C ARG A 87 -13.18 13.44 -4.96
N ARG A 88 -12.57 12.50 -5.67
CA ARG A 88 -11.64 11.54 -5.06
C ARG A 88 -10.43 12.21 -4.41
N THR A 89 -9.77 13.10 -5.15
CA THR A 89 -8.59 13.85 -4.68
C THR A 89 -8.90 14.64 -3.40
N PHE A 90 -10.13 15.16 -3.29
CA PHE A 90 -10.58 15.94 -2.15
C PHE A 90 -11.35 15.14 -1.07
N SER A 91 -11.78 13.90 -1.34
CA SER A 91 -12.74 13.18 -0.46
C SER A 91 -12.27 11.85 0.13
N ALA A 92 -11.26 11.14 -0.41
CA ALA A 92 -11.05 9.75 0.04
C ALA A 92 -9.58 9.32 0.24
N ARG A 93 -9.33 8.76 1.44
CA ARG A 93 -8.10 8.11 1.95
C ARG A 93 -6.91 9.01 2.31
N LEU A 94 -7.23 10.11 2.99
CA LEU A 94 -6.26 10.96 3.69
C LEU A 94 -5.23 10.19 4.53
N ALA A 95 -5.53 9.03 5.14
CA ALA A 95 -4.57 8.38 6.04
C ALA A 95 -3.33 7.81 5.31
N LEU A 96 -3.52 7.01 4.26
CA LEU A 96 -2.41 6.44 3.49
C LEU A 96 -1.69 7.53 2.69
N GLU A 97 -2.44 8.40 2.02
CA GLU A 97 -1.89 9.55 1.29
C GLU A 97 -1.10 10.50 2.19
N ARG A 98 -1.61 10.83 3.38
CA ARG A 98 -0.86 11.63 4.36
C ARG A 98 0.37 10.89 4.86
N ALA A 99 0.27 9.59 5.14
CA ALA A 99 1.39 8.80 5.62
C ALA A 99 2.54 8.76 4.59
N VAL A 100 2.21 8.56 3.31
CA VAL A 100 3.18 8.61 2.20
C VAL A 100 3.78 10.02 2.06
N ARG A 101 2.95 11.08 2.08
CA ARG A 101 3.45 12.46 2.00
C ARG A 101 4.35 12.85 3.18
N SER A 102 4.00 12.42 4.40
CA SER A 102 4.78 12.68 5.62
C SER A 102 6.10 11.92 5.67
N TRP A 103 6.27 10.89 4.84
CA TRP A 103 7.53 10.17 4.73
C TRP A 103 8.54 10.93 3.85
N ALA A 104 8.08 11.73 2.88
CA ALA A 104 8.97 12.49 2.01
C ALA A 104 9.56 13.77 2.67
N THR A 105 9.12 14.14 3.86
CA THR A 105 9.55 15.31 4.65
C THR A 105 10.38 14.89 5.84
#